data_AF-A0A2W0HBM5-F1
#
_entry.id   AF-A0A2W0HBM5-F1
#
_cell.length_a   1.000
_cell.length_b   1.000
_cell.length_c   1.000
_cell.angle_alpha   90.00
_cell.angle_beta   90.00
_cell.angle_gamma   90.00
#
_symmetry.space_group_name_H-M   'P 1'
#
loop_
_entity.id
_entity.type
_entity.pdbx_description
1 polymer ?
#
loop_
_entity_poly.entity_id
_entity_poly.type
_entity_poly.pdbx_seq_one_letter_code
_entity_poly.pdbx_strand_id
1 'polypeptide(L)' 'MANEEAKQENPITVEAGDQVSVTKGEFKGSKAEVIAVYNNSIAVELDKKLEDGSYARTVLHHTEFK' A
#
# COMPACT_ATOMS: atom_id res chain seq x y z
N MET A 1 -35.00 2.27 -5.88
CA MET A 1 -34.35 1.55 -4.75
C MET A 1 -32.86 1.59 -5.01
N ALA A 2 -32.09 2.02 -4.01
CA ALA A 2 -30.70 2.43 -4.15
C ALA A 2 -29.80 1.27 -4.59
N ASN A 3 -28.88 1.59 -5.50
CA ASN A 3 -27.85 0.70 -6.02
C ASN A 3 -26.83 0.43 -4.90
N GLU A 4 -26.92 -0.73 -4.26
CA GLU A 4 -25.87 -1.22 -3.36
C GLU A 4 -24.72 -1.71 -4.24
N GLU A 5 -23.80 -0.79 -4.58
CA GLU A 5 -22.48 -1.15 -5.08
C GLU A 5 -21.73 -1.84 -3.96
N ALA A 6 -21.85 -3.17 -3.90
CA ALA A 6 -20.95 -4.00 -3.13
C ALA A 6 -19.52 -3.77 -3.68
N LYS A 7 -18.80 -2.81 -3.09
CA LYS A 7 -17.35 -2.75 -3.21
C LYS A 7 -16.85 -4.08 -2.66
N GLN A 8 -16.52 -4.98 -3.57
CA GLN A 8 -15.83 -6.22 -3.26
C GLN A 8 -14.45 -5.80 -2.77
N GLU A 9 -14.34 -5.60 -1.47
CA GLU A 9 -13.07 -5.35 -0.79
C GLU A 9 -12.29 -6.65 -0.89
N ASN A 10 -11.49 -6.79 -1.94
CA ASN A 10 -10.58 -7.92 -2.04
C ASN A 10 -9.73 -7.93 -0.77
N PRO A 11 -9.75 -9.03 0.01
CA PRO A 11 -8.97 -9.09 1.23
C PRO A 11 -7.50 -8.85 0.88
N ILE A 12 -6.84 -8.03 1.69
CA ILE A 12 -5.41 -7.82 1.56
C ILE A 12 -4.73 -9.17 1.88
N THR A 13 -4.04 -9.73 0.89
CA THR A 13 -3.37 -11.04 1.01
C THR A 13 -1.86 -10.92 1.27
N VAL A 14 -1.35 -9.71 1.48
CA VAL A 14 0.07 -9.46 1.74
C VAL A 14 0.34 -9.46 3.24
N GLU A 15 1.54 -9.85 3.62
CA GLU A 15 2.01 -9.91 5.00
C GLU A 15 3.12 -8.90 5.27
N ALA A 16 3.45 -8.64 6.54
CA ALA A 16 4.59 -7.81 6.88
C ALA A 16 5.89 -8.49 6.43
N GLY A 17 6.75 -7.76 5.72
CA GLY A 17 7.96 -8.24 5.06
C GLY A 17 7.80 -8.50 3.57
N ASP A 18 6.56 -8.50 3.03
CA ASP A 18 6.35 -8.66 1.60
C ASP A 18 6.77 -7.41 0.82
N GLN A 19 7.25 -7.62 -0.41
CA GLN A 19 7.47 -6.53 -1.35
C GLN A 19 6.23 -6.34 -2.23
N VAL A 20 5.69 -5.13 -2.21
CA VAL A 20 4.58 -4.70 -3.06
C VAL A 20 5.02 -3.61 -4.02
N SER A 21 4.33 -3.53 -5.15
CA SER A 21 4.53 -2.45 -6.12
C SER A 21 3.41 -1.44 -6.02
N VAL A 22 3.76 -0.17 -5.87
CA VAL A 22 2.78 0.91 -5.82
C VAL A 22 2.26 1.17 -7.22
N THR A 23 0.94 1.12 -7.39
CA THR A 23 0.27 1.26 -8.69
C THR A 23 -0.46 2.59 -8.88
N LYS A 24 -0.67 3.35 -7.79
CA LYS A 24 -1.36 4.64 -7.78
C LYS A 24 -0.70 5.65 -6.82
N GLY A 25 -1.13 6.91 -6.91
CA GLY A 25 -0.63 7.99 -6.05
C GLY A 25 0.73 8.53 -6.49
N GLU A 26 1.34 9.33 -5.61
CA GLU A 26 2.62 10.00 -5.85
C GLU A 26 3.79 9.02 -6.00
N PHE A 27 3.68 7.85 -5.38
CA PHE A 27 4.72 6.82 -5.37
C PHE A 27 4.51 5.73 -6.42
N LYS A 28 3.63 5.95 -7.41
CA LYS A 28 3.36 4.98 -8.47
C LYS A 28 4.64 4.56 -9.20
N GLY A 29 4.86 3.26 -9.30
CA GLY A 29 6.04 2.65 -9.90
C GLY A 29 7.18 2.40 -8.91
N SER A 30 7.07 2.87 -7.67
CA SER A 30 8.01 2.53 -6.61
C SER A 30 7.74 1.14 -6.04
N LYS A 31 8.81 0.49 -5.58
CA LYS A 31 8.74 -0.71 -4.75
C LYS A 31 8.67 -0.30 -3.29
N ALA A 32 7.89 -1.04 -2.52
CA ALA A 32 7.74 -0.82 -1.10
C ALA A 32 7.70 -2.15 -0.35
N GLU A 33 8.26 -2.17 0.85
CA GLU A 33 8.18 -3.30 1.76
C GLU A 33 7.05 -3.07 2.76
N VAL A 34 6.18 -4.06 2.96
CA VAL A 34 5.07 -3.98 3.90
C VAL A 34 5.62 -4.06 5.33
N ILE A 35 5.41 -3.02 6.12
CA ILE A 35 5.83 -2.99 7.53
C ILE A 35 4.67 -3.27 8.49
N ALA A 36 3.42 -3.04 8.06
CA ALA A 36 2.23 -3.40 8.80
C ALA A 36 1.04 -3.59 7.88
N VAL A 37 0.14 -4.51 8.24
CA VAL A 37 -1.08 -4.81 7.48
C VAL A 37 -2.30 -4.45 8.33
N TYR A 38 -3.22 -3.71 7.74
CA TYR A 38 -4.52 -3.37 8.32
C TYR A 38 -5.63 -3.96 7.44
N ASN A 39 -6.89 -3.88 7.91
CA ASN A 39 -8.03 -4.47 7.20
C ASN A 39 -8.15 -4.04 5.72
N ASN A 40 -7.89 -2.76 5.41
CA ASN A 40 -8.07 -2.17 4.08
C ASN A 40 -6.87 -1.35 3.58
N SER A 41 -5.78 -1.37 4.32
CA SER A 41 -4.56 -0.64 3.97
C SER A 41 -3.33 -1.36 4.50
N ILE A 42 -2.17 -0.98 3.97
CA ILE A 42 -0.87 -1.45 4.43
C ILE A 42 0.01 -0.24 4.71
N ALA A 43 0.79 -0.28 5.77
CA ALA A 43 1.93 0.61 5.92
C ALA A 43 3.10 -0.01 5.18
N VAL A 44 3.78 0.80 4.38
CA VAL A 44 4.93 0.36 3.60
C VAL A 44 6.11 1.31 3.77
N GLU A 45 7.31 0.76 3.68
CA GLU A 45 8.55 1.49 3.55
C GLU A 45 9.00 1.45 2.08
N LEU A 46 9.09 2.63 1.47
CA LEU A 46 9.47 2.79 0.07
C LEU A 46 10.98 2.71 -0.09
N ASP A 47 11.45 2.23 -1.24
CA ASP A 47 12.85 2.32 -1.64
C ASP A 47 13.22 3.75 -2.11
N LYS A 48 12.89 4.75 -1.28
CA LYS A 48 13.19 6.17 -1.48
C LYS A 48 13.76 6.71 -0.19
N LYS A 49 15.02 7.15 -0.21
CA LYS A 49 15.64 7.82 0.94
C LYS A 49 15.23 9.29 1.00
N LEU A 50 14.94 9.73 2.21
CA LEU A 50 14.71 11.12 2.58
C LEU A 50 16.05 11.82 2.84
N GLU A 51 16.02 13.15 2.96
CA GLU A 51 17.21 13.98 3.18
C GLU A 51 17.93 13.67 4.49
N ASP A 52 17.22 13.12 5.47
CA ASP A 52 17.77 12.69 6.77
C ASP A 52 18.43 11.30 6.72
N GLY A 53 18.40 10.62 5.57
CA GLY A 53 18.95 9.29 5.36
C GLY A 53 18.01 8.14 5.72
N SER A 54 16.80 8.42 6.20
CA SER A 54 15.77 7.42 6.47
C SER A 54 15.00 7.04 5.19
N TYR A 55 14.31 5.90 5.20
CA TYR A 55 13.43 5.51 4.09
C TYR A 55 12.04 6.13 4.24
N ALA A 56 11.46 6.58 3.14
CA ALA A 56 10.14 7.16 3.11
C ALA A 56 9.10 6.10 3.46
N ARG A 57 8.24 6.38 4.43
CA ARG A 57 7.13 5.49 4.82
C ARG A 57 5.81 6.11 4.40
N THR A 58 4.90 5.28 3.94
CA THR A 58 3.55 5.70 3.57
C THR A 58 2.53 4.61 3.88
N VAL A 59 1.25 4.97 3.81
CA VAL A 59 0.14 4.02 3.91
C VAL A 59 -0.53 3.92 2.54
N LEU A 60 -0.72 2.71 2.05
CA LEU A 60 -1.37 2.42 0.79
C LEU A 60 -2.68 1.69 1.03
N HIS A 61 -3.75 2.13 0.39
CA HIS A 61 -5.00 1.38 0.36
C HIS A 61 -4.89 0.15 -0.55
N HIS A 62 -5.74 -0.85 -0.30
CA HIS A 62 -5.83 -2.09 -1.10
C HIS A 62 -5.98 -1.87 -2.63
N THR A 63 -6.37 -0.67 -3.07
CA THR A 63 -6.48 -0.32 -4.50
C THR A 63 -5.24 0.36 -5.09
N GLU A 64 -4.22 0.62 -4.28
CA GLU A 64 -3.03 1.41 -4.61
C GLU A 64 -1.76 0.56 -4.74
N PHE A 65 -1.81 -0.73 -4.41
CA PHE A 65 -0.69 -1.65 -4.51
C PHE A 65 -1.10 -3.01 -5.10
N LYS A 66 -0.11 -3.77 -5.58
CA LYS A 66 -0.23 -5.14 -6.06
C LYS A 66 1.01 -5.95 -5.73
#